data_AF-A0A4Y9EKY9-F1
#
_entry.id   AF-A0A4Y9EKY9-F1
#
_cell.length_a   1.000
_cell.length_b   1.000
_cell.length_c   1.000
_cell.angle_alpha   90.00
_cell.angle_beta   90.00
_cell.angle_gamma   90.00
#
_symmetry.space_group_name_H-M   'P 1'
#
loop_
_entity.id
_entity.type
_entity.pdbx_description
1 polymer ?
#
loop_
_entity_poly.entity_id
_entity_poly.type
_entity_poly.pdbx_seq_one_letter_code
_entity_poly.pdbx_strand_id
1 'polypeptide(L)'
;MKRNLLGAVALTLALAACGKPPPRADVPGQDARAAMDKAAAVYAECVDTAANSIDLAQFKSGDMQAGTAASQIIKGCADARTALIAKVYDVRRIGYPKEEERVSHSVAEQSVDAIEGELRERAVVAIVSRQVGTTAPTAEKAK
;
A
#
# COMPACT_ATOMS: atom_id res chain seq x y z
N MET A 1 -64.00 9.39 -29.65
CA MET A 1 -64.58 8.53 -28.60
C MET A 1 -63.72 7.26 -28.46
N LYS A 2 -63.16 7.08 -27.26
CA LYS A 2 -62.72 5.85 -26.56
C LYS A 2 -62.24 4.63 -27.39
N ARG A 3 -60.96 4.27 -27.22
CA ARG A 3 -60.44 2.91 -27.38
C ARG A 3 -59.49 2.55 -26.21
N ASN A 4 -60.07 1.81 -25.27
CA ASN A 4 -59.56 0.64 -24.55
C ASN A 4 -58.24 0.71 -23.76
N LEU A 5 -58.39 0.77 -22.43
CA LEU A 5 -57.40 0.33 -21.46
C LEU A 5 -57.27 -1.20 -21.50
N LEU A 6 -56.08 -1.68 -21.85
CA LEU A 6 -55.49 -2.96 -21.45
C LEU A 6 -54.14 -2.56 -20.87
N GLY A 7 -53.91 -2.65 -19.56
CA GLY A 7 -53.64 -3.92 -18.92
C GLY A 7 -52.13 -4.15 -18.88
N ALA A 8 -51.41 -3.29 -18.14
CA ALA A 8 -50.00 -3.52 -17.82
C ALA A 8 -49.91 -3.78 -16.32
N VAL A 9 -49.90 -5.07 -15.96
CA VAL A 9 -49.51 -5.55 -14.64
C VAL A 9 -48.04 -5.19 -14.47
N ALA A 10 -47.78 -4.03 -13.87
CA ALA A 10 -46.46 -3.66 -13.41
C ALA A 10 -46.17 -4.51 -12.16
N LEU A 11 -45.59 -5.69 -12.40
CA LEU A 11 -44.91 -6.47 -11.40
C LEU A 11 -43.61 -5.72 -11.04
N THR A 12 -43.73 -4.63 -10.28
CA THR A 12 -42.60 -4.03 -9.59
C THR A 12 -42.21 -4.99 -8.49
N LEU A 13 -41.40 -5.99 -8.85
CA LEU A 13 -40.55 -6.69 -7.89
C LEU A 13 -39.84 -5.59 -7.10
N ALA A 14 -40.23 -5.47 -5.84
CA ALA A 14 -39.44 -4.81 -4.84
C ALA A 14 -38.05 -5.45 -4.91
N LEU A 15 -37.08 -4.74 -5.51
CA LEU A 15 -35.71 -4.84 -5.07
C LEU A 15 -35.78 -4.42 -3.60
N ALA A 16 -35.95 -5.41 -2.74
CA ALA A 16 -35.55 -5.29 -1.35
C ALA A 16 -34.21 -4.60 -1.40
N ALA A 17 -34.16 -3.38 -0.86
CA ALA A 17 -32.92 -2.71 -0.58
C ALA A 17 -32.13 -3.70 0.28
N CYS A 18 -31.22 -4.44 -0.34
CA CYS A 18 -30.05 -5.01 0.30
C CYS A 18 -29.27 -3.82 0.82
N GLY A 19 -29.76 -3.24 1.91
CA GLY A 19 -29.10 -2.18 2.65
C GLY A 19 -27.73 -2.72 2.94
N LYS A 20 -26.72 -2.11 2.30
CA LYS A 20 -25.33 -2.27 2.70
C LYS A 20 -25.37 -2.07 4.22
N PRO A 21 -25.11 -3.10 5.03
CA PRO A 21 -25.16 -2.94 6.47
C PRO A 21 -24.26 -1.75 6.80
N PRO A 22 -24.70 -0.82 7.67
CA PRO A 22 -23.88 0.33 8.02
C PRO A 22 -22.49 -0.21 8.40
N PRO A 23 -21.40 0.39 7.89
CA PRO A 23 -20.06 -0.10 8.20
C PRO A 23 -19.96 -0.18 9.72
N ARG A 24 -19.64 -1.38 10.24
CA ARG A 24 -19.45 -1.55 11.68
C ARG A 24 -18.38 -0.55 12.10
N ALA A 25 -18.71 0.31 13.05
CA ALA A 25 -17.75 1.24 13.65
C ALA A 25 -16.76 0.45 14.52
N ASP A 26 -15.82 -0.26 13.87
CA ASP A 26 -14.67 -0.83 14.54
C ASP A 26 -13.61 0.26 14.69
N VAL A 27 -13.83 1.16 15.67
CA VAL A 27 -12.94 2.29 15.94
C VAL A 27 -11.50 1.82 16.24
N PRO A 28 -11.27 0.77 17.07
CA PRO A 28 -9.92 0.22 17.26
C PRO A 28 -9.28 -0.27 15.95
N GLY A 29 -10.04 -0.96 15.10
CA GLY A 29 -9.56 -1.40 13.79
C GLY A 29 -9.24 -0.25 12.84
N GLN A 30 -10.00 0.86 12.90
CA GLN A 30 -9.74 2.06 12.09
C GLN A 30 -8.47 2.78 12.53
N ASP A 31 -8.28 2.99 13.83
CA ASP A 31 -7.08 3.64 14.37
C ASP A 31 -5.82 2.82 14.08
N ALA A 32 -5.89 1.49 14.22
CA ALA A 32 -4.78 0.60 13.89
C ALA A 32 -4.42 0.64 12.40
N ARG A 33 -5.42 0.68 11.51
CA ARG A 33 -5.19 0.84 10.06
C ARG A 33 -4.56 2.18 9.73
N ALA A 34 -5.05 3.28 10.31
CA ALA A 34 -4.47 4.61 10.11
C ALA A 34 -3.01 4.68 10.60
N ALA A 35 -2.69 4.02 11.72
CA ALA A 35 -1.32 3.92 12.21
C ALA A 35 -0.42 3.09 11.28
N MET A 36 -0.94 1.99 10.72
CA MET A 36 -0.27 1.18 9.71
C MET A 36 -0.02 1.98 8.42
N ASP A 37 -1.02 2.70 7.91
CA ASP A 37 -0.91 3.53 6.71
C ASP A 37 0.14 4.63 6.90
N LYS A 38 0.17 5.26 8.08
CA LYS A 38 1.21 6.22 8.44
C LYS A 38 2.60 5.59 8.45
N ALA A 39 2.76 4.40 9.03
CA ALA A 39 4.05 3.70 9.03
C ALA A 39 4.48 3.30 7.62
N ALA A 40 3.54 2.90 6.76
CA ALA A 40 3.81 2.59 5.36
C ALA A 40 4.28 3.82 4.59
N ALA A 41 3.64 4.98 4.83
CA ALA A 41 4.06 6.25 4.26
C ALA A 41 5.47 6.66 4.71
N VAL A 42 5.80 6.50 5.99
CA VAL A 42 7.16 6.77 6.51
C VAL A 42 8.21 5.86 5.86
N TYR A 43 7.89 4.57 5.67
CA TYR A 43 8.81 3.66 5.02
C TYR A 43 9.02 4.02 3.53
N ALA A 44 7.94 4.33 2.81
CA ALA A 44 8.01 4.80 1.44
C ALA A 44 8.82 6.10 1.31
N GLU A 45 8.58 7.08 2.19
CA GLU A 45 9.29 8.35 2.21
C GLU A 45 10.79 8.18 2.46
N CYS A 46 11.19 7.26 3.35
CA CYS A 46 12.60 6.92 3.56
C CYS A 46 13.24 6.42 2.26
N VAL A 47 12.58 5.48 1.57
CA VAL A 47 13.08 4.91 0.32
C VAL A 47 13.15 5.97 -0.78
N ASP A 48 12.09 6.77 -0.96
CA ASP A 48 12.02 7.81 -1.97
C ASP A 48 13.08 8.89 -1.73
N THR A 49 13.25 9.35 -0.49
CA THR A 49 14.24 10.36 -0.13
C THR A 49 15.64 9.86 -0.43
N ALA A 50 15.95 8.63 -0.04
CA ALA A 50 17.26 8.04 -0.30
C ALA A 50 17.51 7.84 -1.81
N ALA A 51 16.53 7.33 -2.56
CA ALA A 51 16.62 7.16 -4.01
C ALA A 51 16.84 8.49 -4.75
N ASN A 52 16.22 9.58 -4.29
CA ASN A 52 16.38 10.91 -4.87
C ASN A 52 17.66 11.62 -4.42
N SER A 53 18.25 11.22 -3.29
CA SER A 53 19.48 11.83 -2.75
C SER A 53 20.77 11.16 -3.23
N ILE A 54 20.66 10.02 -3.90
CA ILE A 54 21.81 9.30 -4.45
C ILE A 54 22.60 10.17 -5.44
N ASP A 55 23.93 10.10 -5.34
CA ASP A 55 24.87 10.70 -6.29
C ASP A 55 24.94 9.88 -7.59
N LEU A 56 24.61 10.55 -8.71
CA LEU A 56 24.59 9.92 -10.02
C LEU A 56 26.00 9.68 -10.61
N ALA A 57 27.05 10.29 -10.04
CA ALA A 57 28.43 10.10 -10.53
C ALA A 57 28.86 8.62 -10.47
N GLN A 58 28.44 7.91 -9.42
CA GLN A 58 28.77 6.49 -9.19
C GLN A 58 28.14 5.53 -10.22
N PHE A 59 27.08 5.96 -10.91
CA PHE A 59 26.45 5.16 -11.96
C PHE A 59 27.11 5.40 -13.31
N LYS A 60 27.61 6.62 -13.55
CA LYS A 60 28.32 6.97 -14.79
C LYS A 60 29.69 6.30 -14.88
N SER A 61 30.36 6.07 -13.75
CA SER A 61 31.62 5.31 -13.69
C SER A 61 31.43 3.80 -13.81
N GLY A 62 30.19 3.30 -13.64
CA GLY A 62 29.88 1.87 -13.59
C GLY A 62 30.14 1.22 -12.22
N ASP A 63 30.53 1.99 -11.21
CA ASP A 63 30.81 1.49 -9.86
C ASP A 63 29.55 1.03 -9.11
N MET A 64 28.38 1.56 -9.51
CA MET A 64 27.10 1.24 -8.89
C MET A 64 26.01 0.97 -9.92
N GLN A 65 25.25 -0.11 -9.70
CA GLN A 65 24.05 -0.45 -10.47
C GLN A 65 22.79 -0.03 -9.71
N ALA A 66 21.74 0.39 -10.43
CA ALA A 66 20.48 0.85 -9.83
C ALA A 66 19.83 -0.21 -8.91
N GLY A 67 19.84 -1.49 -9.30
CA GLY A 67 19.32 -2.58 -8.47
C GLY A 67 20.11 -2.77 -7.16
N THR A 68 21.44 -2.64 -7.21
CA THR A 68 22.31 -2.68 -6.03
C THR A 68 22.04 -1.49 -5.11
N ALA A 69 21.95 -0.29 -5.68
CA ALA A 69 21.61 0.93 -4.96
C ALA A 69 20.25 0.82 -4.25
N ALA A 70 19.21 0.38 -4.96
CA ALA A 70 17.87 0.16 -4.39
C ALA A 70 17.90 -0.85 -3.25
N SER A 71 18.67 -1.94 -3.37
CA SER A 71 18.84 -2.91 -2.29
C SER A 71 19.55 -2.32 -1.05
N GLN A 72 20.50 -1.40 -1.25
CA GLN A 72 21.15 -0.68 -0.15
C GLN A 72 20.22 0.33 0.51
N ILE A 73 19.41 1.05 -0.27
CA ILE A 73 18.39 1.97 0.24
C ILE A 73 17.40 1.23 1.15
N ILE A 74 16.87 0.11 0.68
CA ILE A 74 15.93 -0.71 1.46
C ILE A 74 16.55 -1.13 2.80
N LYS A 75 17.82 -1.59 2.79
CA LYS A 75 18.57 -1.92 4.01
C LYS A 75 18.76 -0.71 4.92
N GLY A 76 19.01 0.48 4.35
CA GLY A 76 19.15 1.72 5.10
C GLY A 76 17.86 2.18 5.79
N CYS A 77 16.70 1.73 5.30
CA CYS A 77 15.38 2.03 5.88
C CYS A 77 14.86 0.96 6.85
N ALA A 78 15.76 0.15 7.45
CA ALA A 78 15.40 -0.97 8.33
C ALA A 78 14.55 -0.59 9.54
N ASP A 79 14.76 0.59 10.13
CA ASP A 79 13.99 1.06 11.28
C ASP A 79 12.53 1.35 10.88
N ALA A 80 12.32 1.99 9.74
CA ALA A 80 10.99 2.25 9.19
C ALA A 80 10.28 0.94 8.79
N ARG A 81 11.02 -0.02 8.23
CA ARG A 81 10.52 -1.38 7.96
C ARG A 81 10.05 -2.08 9.23
N THR A 82 10.87 -2.05 10.29
CA THR A 82 10.55 -2.65 11.60
C THR A 82 9.30 -2.00 12.21
N ALA A 83 9.20 -0.67 12.13
CA ALA A 83 8.02 0.06 12.59
C ALA A 83 6.75 -0.33 11.83
N LEU A 84 6.84 -0.53 10.51
CA LEU A 84 5.70 -0.99 9.71
C LEU A 84 5.28 -2.41 10.08
N ILE A 85 6.22 -3.35 10.26
CA ILE A 85 5.92 -4.73 10.69
C ILE A 85 5.13 -4.72 12.00
N ALA A 86 5.56 -3.91 12.98
CA ALA A 86 4.85 -3.78 14.25
C ALA A 86 3.39 -3.32 14.06
N LYS A 87 3.12 -2.41 13.12
CA LYS A 87 1.75 -1.94 12.85
C LYS A 87 0.90 -2.91 12.05
N VAL A 88 1.48 -3.65 11.12
CA VAL A 88 0.78 -4.76 10.45
C VAL A 88 0.43 -5.85 11.47
N TYR A 89 1.34 -6.14 12.41
CA TYR A 89 1.10 -7.05 13.51
C TYR A 89 -0.07 -6.59 14.39
N ASP A 90 -0.09 -5.31 14.81
CA ASP A 90 -1.19 -4.74 15.61
C ASP A 90 -2.55 -4.95 14.92
N VAL A 91 -2.64 -4.63 13.62
CA VAL A 91 -3.86 -4.83 12.81
C VAL A 91 -4.24 -6.32 12.72
N ARG A 92 -3.26 -7.21 12.53
CA ARG A 92 -3.50 -8.66 12.47
C ARG A 92 -4.07 -9.19 13.79
N ARG A 93 -3.52 -8.76 14.93
CA ARG A 93 -3.98 -9.19 16.26
C ARG A 93 -5.41 -8.75 16.56
N ILE A 94 -5.85 -7.61 16.04
CA ILE A 94 -7.25 -7.16 16.14
C ILE A 94 -8.17 -8.07 15.32
N GLY A 95 -7.81 -8.40 14.08
CA GLY A 95 -8.62 -9.26 13.21
C GLY A 95 -8.62 -10.74 13.60
N TYR A 96 -7.55 -11.21 14.24
CA TYR A 96 -7.31 -12.62 14.55
C TYR A 96 -6.82 -12.81 16.00
N PRO A 97 -7.64 -12.48 17.02
CA PRO A 97 -7.20 -12.44 18.42
C PRO A 97 -6.81 -13.81 19.00
N LYS A 98 -7.29 -14.90 18.40
CA LYS A 98 -6.99 -16.29 18.80
C LYS A 98 -5.82 -16.92 18.02
N GLU A 99 -5.26 -16.22 17.04
CA GLU A 99 -4.11 -16.72 16.28
C GLU A 99 -2.86 -16.78 17.18
N GLU A 100 -1.97 -17.72 16.92
CA GLU A 100 -0.69 -17.78 17.61
C GLU A 100 0.18 -16.56 17.26
N GLU A 101 0.88 -16.01 18.25
CA GLU A 101 1.69 -14.80 18.06
C GLU A 101 2.74 -14.96 16.95
N ARG A 102 3.40 -16.13 16.87
CA ARG A 102 4.39 -16.42 15.81
C ARG A 102 3.78 -16.35 14.41
N VAL A 103 2.52 -16.76 14.27
CA VAL A 103 1.81 -16.77 12.98
C VAL A 103 1.47 -15.33 12.61
N SER A 104 0.95 -14.54 13.56
CA SER A 104 0.67 -13.13 13.32
C SER A 104 1.92 -12.33 12.97
N HIS A 105 3.05 -12.61 13.63
CA HIS A 105 4.33 -11.98 13.31
C HIS A 105 4.82 -12.37 11.91
N SER A 106 4.79 -13.66 11.57
CA SER A 106 5.20 -14.13 10.25
C SER A 106 4.35 -13.54 9.11
N VAL A 107 3.03 -13.41 9.32
CA VAL A 107 2.15 -12.75 8.36
C VAL A 107 2.48 -11.25 8.23
N ALA A 108 2.80 -10.59 9.33
CA ALA A 108 3.20 -9.18 9.30
C ALA A 108 4.50 -8.97 8.51
N GLU A 109 5.51 -9.82 8.73
CA GLU A 109 6.76 -9.81 7.97
C GLU A 109 6.51 -10.03 6.47
N GLN A 110 5.77 -11.08 6.10
CA GLN A 110 5.45 -11.39 4.70
C GLN A 110 4.67 -10.27 4.01
N SER A 111 3.77 -9.60 4.75
CA SER A 111 3.01 -8.46 4.22
C SER A 111 3.92 -7.28 3.91
N VAL A 112 4.93 -7.03 4.75
CA VAL A 112 5.91 -5.96 4.52
C VAL A 112 6.90 -6.33 3.42
N ASP A 113 7.25 -7.61 3.26
CA ASP A 113 8.09 -8.08 2.15
C ASP A 113 7.45 -7.80 0.78
N ALA A 114 6.13 -7.93 0.67
CA ALA A 114 5.41 -7.58 -0.56
C ALA A 114 5.54 -6.08 -0.89
N ILE A 115 5.36 -5.22 0.13
CA ILE A 115 5.52 -3.76 0.00
C ILE A 115 6.96 -3.42 -0.36
N GLU A 116 7.95 -4.09 0.25
CA GLU A 116 9.36 -3.88 -0.03
C GLU A 116 9.72 -4.16 -1.49
N GLY A 117 9.11 -5.19 -2.09
CA GLY A 117 9.25 -5.49 -3.52
C GLY A 117 8.87 -4.30 -4.41
N GLU A 118 7.70 -3.70 -4.14
CA GLU A 118 7.21 -2.52 -4.85
C GLU A 118 8.09 -1.29 -4.61
N LEU A 119 8.51 -1.07 -3.36
CA LEU A 119 9.39 0.05 -3.01
C LEU A 119 10.77 -0.06 -3.67
N ARG A 120 11.31 -1.27 -3.78
CA ARG A 120 12.58 -1.53 -4.47
C ARG A 120 12.47 -1.22 -5.95
N GLU A 121 11.40 -1.68 -6.61
CA GLU A 121 11.15 -1.37 -8.02
C GLU A 121 11.01 0.14 -8.24
N ARG A 122 10.22 0.82 -7.40
CA ARG A 122 10.08 2.28 -7.42
C ARG A 122 11.41 3.00 -7.27
N ALA A 123 12.26 2.56 -6.35
CA ALA A 123 13.59 3.14 -6.17
C ALA A 123 14.48 2.95 -7.41
N VAL A 124 14.45 1.76 -8.04
CA VAL A 124 15.16 1.51 -9.30
C VAL A 124 14.67 2.46 -10.40
N VAL A 125 13.35 2.56 -10.59
CA VAL A 125 12.75 3.46 -11.59
C VAL A 125 13.17 4.91 -11.33
N ALA A 126 13.09 5.38 -10.07
CA ALA A 126 13.50 6.74 -9.71
C ALA A 126 14.97 7.00 -10.06
N ILE A 127 15.87 6.08 -9.71
CA ILE A 127 17.30 6.19 -10.03
C ILE A 127 17.54 6.21 -11.54
N VAL A 128 16.94 5.27 -12.29
CA VAL A 128 17.12 5.16 -13.75
C VAL A 128 16.55 6.38 -14.47
N SER A 129 15.36 6.84 -14.10
CA SER A 129 14.77 8.08 -14.65
C SER A 129 15.70 9.28 -14.47
N ARG A 130 16.29 9.42 -13.27
CA ARG A 130 17.29 10.46 -13.01
C ARG A 130 18.57 10.30 -13.86
N GLN A 131 19.01 9.07 -14.15
CA GLN A 131 20.16 8.81 -15.02
C GLN A 131 19.90 9.22 -16.47
N VAL A 132 18.71 8.96 -16.99
CA VAL A 132 18.35 9.25 -18.39
C VAL A 132 17.79 10.66 -18.60
N GLY A 133 17.63 11.43 -17.53
CA GLY A 133 17.11 12.81 -17.58
C GLY A 133 15.59 12.89 -17.77
N THR A 134 14.84 11.84 -17.44
CA THR A 134 13.38 11.85 -17.44
C THR A 134 12.86 12.01 -16.01
N THR A 135 11.74 12.71 -15.82
CA THR A 135 11.05 12.74 -14.53
C THR A 135 10.42 11.37 -14.29
N ALA A 136 10.81 10.71 -13.21
CA ALA A 136 10.15 9.48 -12.77
C ALA A 136 8.65 9.74 -12.56
N PRO A 137 7.75 8.81 -12.91
CA PRO A 137 6.35 8.94 -12.53
C PRO A 137 6.28 9.00 -11.01
N THR A 138 5.88 10.15 -10.49
CA THR A 138 5.54 10.30 -9.08
C THR A 138 4.29 9.47 -8.86
N ALA A 139 4.30 8.56 -7.88
CA ALA A 139 3.10 7.79 -7.53
C ALA A 139 1.97 8.78 -7.23
N GLU A 140 1.02 8.89 -8.16
CA GLU A 140 -0.14 9.74 -8.01
C GLU A 140 -0.89 9.28 -6.76
N LYS A 141 -1.04 10.18 -5.78
CA LYS A 141 -1.88 9.90 -4.61
C LYS A 141 -3.28 9.58 -5.12
N ALA A 142 -3.68 8.32 -5.04
CA ALA A 142 -5.05 7.90 -5.30
C ALA A 142 -5.98 8.75 -4.40
N LYS A 143 -6.85 9.52 -5.05
CA LYS A 143 -7.78 10.46 -4.42
C LYS A 143 -9.08 9.78 -4.02
#